data_AF-A0A9E1X6C0-F1
#
_entry.id   AF-A0A9E1X6C0-F1
#
_cell.length_a   1.000
_cell.length_b   1.000
_cell.length_c   1.000
_cell.angle_alpha   90.00
_cell.angle_beta   90.00
_cell.angle_gamma   90.00
#
_symmetry.space_group_name_H-M   'P 1'
#
loop_
_entity.id
_entity.type
_entity.pdbx_description
1 polymer ?
#
loop_
_entity_poly.entity_id
_entity_poly.type
_entity_poly.pdbx_seq_one_letter_code
_entity_poly.pdbx_strand_id
1 'polypeptide(L)'
;MEDIIRIYNGLLSNDISATFFWIIGGWLGISLFLLIFSANKPRNRAFIDLTPSALTSLGILGTFLGIFIGLLDFDVRTINKSVPILLEGLKVAFGTSIVGLASALLFRFLKPLLSNNTTAEDASAQDVINAIEDMKHQVNAVDETNKAGFDTIKKALTDDGDSSVVGQLQRLRTNFADLEKQLHQGLKPKLKNSEILQSICQRHFQKR
;
A
#
# COMPACT_ATOMS: atom_id res chain seq x y z
N MET A 1 -40.34 -6.03 -25.26
CA MET A 1 -39.10 -5.90 -26.07
C MET A 1 -39.23 -4.84 -27.15
N GLU A 2 -40.38 -4.73 -27.82
CA GLU A 2 -40.61 -3.76 -28.92
C GLU A 2 -40.52 -2.28 -28.49
N ASP A 3 -40.95 -1.93 -27.27
CA ASP A 3 -40.85 -0.55 -26.77
C ASP A 3 -39.40 -0.14 -26.47
N ILE A 4 -38.58 -1.07 -25.98
CA ILE A 4 -37.13 -0.85 -25.76
C ILE A 4 -36.44 -0.63 -27.11
N ILE A 5 -36.83 -1.38 -28.14
CA ILE A 5 -36.30 -1.24 -29.51
C ILE A 5 -36.79 0.09 -30.15
N ARG A 6 -38.03 0.53 -29.92
CA ARG A 6 -38.52 1.85 -30.36
C ARG A 6 -37.83 3.01 -29.65
N ILE A 7 -37.56 2.88 -28.36
CA ILE A 7 -36.80 3.87 -27.59
C ILE A 7 -35.37 3.93 -28.11
N TYR A 8 -34.73 2.78 -28.33
CA TYR A 8 -33.37 2.69 -28.87
C TYR A 8 -33.27 3.28 -30.29
N ASN A 9 -34.15 2.89 -31.21
CA ASN A 9 -34.18 3.43 -32.58
C ASN A 9 -34.60 4.91 -32.63
N GLY A 10 -35.47 5.36 -31.72
CA GLY A 10 -35.83 6.76 -31.60
C GLY A 10 -34.73 7.62 -30.99
N LEU A 11 -33.87 7.04 -30.15
CA LEU A 11 -32.73 7.71 -29.54
C LEU A 11 -31.51 7.72 -30.48
N LEU A 12 -31.39 6.70 -31.34
CA LEU A 12 -30.32 6.52 -32.35
C LEU A 12 -30.65 7.07 -33.74
N SER A 13 -31.80 7.75 -33.92
CA SER A 13 -32.14 8.37 -35.21
C SER A 13 -31.22 9.53 -35.58
N ASN A 14 -30.44 10.05 -34.63
CA ASN A 14 -29.49 11.13 -34.83
C ASN A 14 -28.06 10.59 -34.94
N ASP A 15 -27.33 11.00 -35.98
CA ASP A 15 -25.94 10.57 -36.23
C ASP A 15 -25.01 10.84 -35.02
N ILE A 16 -25.32 11.88 -34.25
CA ILE A 16 -24.56 12.27 -33.05
C ILE A 16 -24.76 11.28 -31.90
N SER A 17 -25.99 10.82 -31.64
CA SER A 17 -26.17 9.81 -30.59
C SER A 17 -25.57 8.47 -31.03
N ALA A 18 -25.71 8.09 -32.30
CA ALA A 18 -25.09 6.86 -32.82
C ALA A 18 -23.58 6.80 -32.63
N THR A 19 -22.87 7.91 -32.85
CA THR A 19 -21.41 7.98 -32.61
C THR A 19 -21.06 7.82 -31.12
N PHE A 20 -21.80 8.47 -30.22
CA PHE A 20 -21.59 8.31 -28.77
C PHE A 20 -21.82 6.88 -28.29
N PHE A 21 -22.85 6.22 -28.81
CA PHE A 21 -23.15 4.83 -28.45
C PHE A 21 -22.06 3.87 -28.93
N TRP A 22 -21.52 4.08 -30.14
CA TRP A 22 -20.37 3.30 -30.63
C TRP A 22 -19.11 3.56 -29.81
N ILE A 23 -18.86 4.79 -29.37
CA ILE A 23 -17.72 5.13 -28.52
C ILE A 23 -17.87 4.48 -27.14
N ILE A 24 -19.01 4.65 -26.47
CA ILE A 24 -19.28 4.06 -25.15
C ILE A 24 -19.25 2.53 -25.22
N GLY A 25 -19.92 1.95 -26.23
CA GLY A 25 -19.95 0.50 -26.44
C GLY A 25 -18.58 -0.08 -26.80
N GLY A 26 -17.80 0.60 -27.63
CA GLY A 26 -16.43 0.21 -27.97
C GLY A 26 -15.49 0.27 -26.77
N TRP A 27 -15.58 1.34 -25.97
CA TRP A 27 -14.81 1.48 -24.72
C TRP A 27 -15.19 0.38 -23.71
N LEU A 28 -16.49 0.12 -23.52
CA LEU A 28 -16.97 -0.95 -22.65
C LEU A 28 -16.48 -2.31 -23.15
N GLY A 29 -16.61 -2.59 -24.44
CA GLY A 29 -16.16 -3.85 -25.05
C GLY A 29 -14.66 -4.09 -24.89
N ILE A 30 -13.83 -3.06 -25.13
CA ILE A 30 -12.38 -3.13 -24.90
C ILE A 30 -12.07 -3.38 -23.42
N SER A 31 -12.75 -2.68 -22.51
CA SER A 31 -12.52 -2.83 -21.08
C SER A 31 -12.97 -4.20 -20.56
N LEU A 32 -14.08 -4.73 -21.06
CA LEU A 32 -14.57 -6.08 -20.75
C LEU A 32 -13.64 -7.16 -21.34
N PHE A 33 -13.15 -6.97 -22.56
CA PHE A 33 -12.18 -7.86 -23.19
C PHE A 33 -10.85 -7.89 -22.42
N LEU A 34 -10.34 -6.73 -21.98
CA LEU A 34 -9.15 -6.64 -21.12
C LEU A 34 -9.34 -7.33 -19.77
N LEU A 35 -10.56 -7.25 -19.21
CA LEU A 35 -10.92 -7.93 -17.96
C LEU A 35 -10.89 -9.46 -18.14
N ILE A 36 -11.47 -9.98 -19.23
CA ILE A 36 -11.51 -11.43 -19.50
C ILE A 36 -10.11 -11.98 -19.87
N PHE A 37 -9.35 -11.29 -20.73
CA PHE A 37 -8.11 -11.83 -21.30
C PHE A 37 -6.85 -11.49 -20.49
N SER A 38 -6.86 -10.41 -19.69
CA SER A 38 -5.64 -9.85 -19.11
C SER A 38 -5.79 -9.33 -17.67
N ALA A 39 -6.66 -9.93 -16.85
CA ALA A 39 -6.83 -9.62 -15.43
C ALA A 39 -5.57 -9.82 -14.54
N ASN A 40 -4.60 -10.62 -15.01
CA ASN A 40 -3.39 -10.96 -14.24
C ASN A 40 -2.26 -9.93 -14.34
N LYS A 41 -2.38 -8.89 -15.18
CA LYS A 41 -1.32 -7.88 -15.34
C LYS A 41 -1.64 -6.64 -14.49
N PRO A 42 -0.74 -6.17 -13.60
CA PRO A 42 -1.02 -5.08 -12.67
C PRO A 42 -1.34 -3.75 -13.38
N ARG A 43 -0.75 -3.52 -14.54
CA ARG A 43 -1.02 -2.32 -15.36
C ARG A 43 -2.46 -2.24 -15.86
N ASN A 44 -3.13 -3.38 -16.11
CA ASN A 44 -4.48 -3.38 -16.67
C ASN A 44 -5.56 -3.21 -15.58
N ARG A 45 -5.25 -3.55 -14.32
CA ARG A 45 -6.16 -3.33 -13.19
C ARG A 45 -6.47 -1.85 -13.00
N ALA A 46 -5.45 -0.99 -13.01
CA ALA A 46 -5.66 0.46 -12.91
C ALA A 46 -6.59 1.02 -14.02
N PHE A 47 -6.48 0.53 -15.26
CA PHE A 47 -7.40 0.94 -16.34
C PHE A 47 -8.83 0.42 -16.15
N ILE A 48 -8.98 -0.82 -15.67
CA ILE A 48 -10.28 -1.43 -15.35
C ILE A 48 -10.95 -0.70 -14.18
N ASP A 49 -10.18 -0.26 -13.19
CA ASP A 49 -10.68 0.47 -12.01
C ASP A 49 -11.15 1.88 -12.36
N LEU A 50 -10.48 2.54 -13.31
CA LEU A 50 -10.87 3.87 -13.80
C LEU A 50 -12.01 3.83 -14.82
N THR A 51 -12.37 2.65 -15.33
CA THR A 51 -13.33 2.50 -16.42
C THR A 51 -14.73 3.03 -16.06
N PRO A 52 -15.38 2.64 -14.95
CA PRO A 52 -16.75 3.09 -14.67
C PRO A 52 -16.83 4.59 -14.39
N SER A 53 -15.82 5.16 -13.75
CA SER A 53 -15.68 6.61 -13.62
C SER A 53 -15.56 7.29 -14.99
N ALA A 54 -14.70 6.77 -15.89
CA ALA A 54 -14.57 7.31 -17.24
C ALA A 54 -15.87 7.20 -18.06
N LEU A 55 -16.61 6.08 -17.96
CA LEU A 55 -17.92 5.90 -18.59
C LEU A 55 -18.95 6.90 -18.08
N THR A 56 -18.96 7.17 -16.78
CA THR A 56 -19.85 8.16 -16.17
C THR A 56 -19.50 9.56 -16.67
N SER A 57 -18.21 9.93 -16.68
CA SER A 57 -17.76 11.21 -17.23
C SER A 57 -18.08 11.35 -18.71
N LEU A 58 -17.95 10.29 -19.50
CA LEU A 58 -18.30 10.28 -20.92
C LEU A 58 -19.82 10.44 -21.14
N GLY A 59 -20.64 9.86 -20.26
CA GLY A 59 -22.09 10.08 -20.24
C GLY A 59 -22.46 11.53 -19.94
N ILE A 60 -21.81 12.14 -18.94
CA ILE A 60 -21.98 13.57 -18.59
C ILE A 60 -21.54 14.48 -19.75
N LEU A 61 -20.42 14.15 -20.39
CA LEU A 61 -19.93 14.87 -21.57
C LEU A 61 -20.93 14.80 -22.72
N GLY A 62 -21.54 13.63 -22.95
CA GLY A 62 -22.61 13.47 -23.92
C GLY A 62 -23.82 14.37 -23.63
N THR A 63 -24.18 14.54 -22.36
CA THR A 63 -25.27 15.46 -21.96
C THR A 63 -24.95 16.90 -22.36
N PHE A 64 -23.74 17.37 -22.06
CA PHE A 64 -23.32 18.72 -22.42
C PHE A 64 -23.28 18.92 -23.93
N LEU A 65 -22.78 17.94 -24.67
CA LEU A 65 -22.71 18.03 -26.12
C LEU A 65 -24.09 17.99 -26.78
N GLY A 66 -25.00 17.14 -26.30
CA GLY A 66 -26.38 17.07 -26.81
C GLY A 66 -27.14 18.37 -26.61
N ILE A 67 -27.01 18.99 -25.42
CA ILE A 67 -27.60 20.32 -25.16
C ILE A 67 -26.94 21.39 -26.02
N PHE A 68 -25.61 21.36 -26.16
CA PHE A 68 -24.87 22.32 -26.98
C PHE A 68 -25.31 22.29 -28.45
N ILE A 69 -25.54 21.09 -29.00
CA ILE A 69 -26.04 20.92 -30.36
C ILE A 69 -27.49 21.39 -30.49
N GLY A 70 -28.34 21.12 -29.49
CA GLY A 70 -29.71 21.66 -29.47
C GLY A 70 -29.78 23.20 -29.38
N LEU A 71 -28.71 23.84 -28.87
CA LEU A 71 -28.60 25.30 -28.79
C LEU A 71 -27.97 25.96 -30.01
N LEU A 72 -27.22 25.21 -30.85
CA LEU A 72 -26.44 25.77 -31.96
C LEU A 72 -27.32 26.55 -32.96
N ASP A 73 -28.48 25.99 -33.30
CA ASP A 73 -29.45 26.60 -34.22
C ASP A 73 -30.64 27.26 -33.51
N PHE A 74 -30.52 27.49 -32.19
CA PHE A 74 -31.63 28.03 -31.39
C PHE A 74 -31.74 29.55 -31.56
N ASP A 75 -32.78 30.01 -32.26
CA ASP A 75 -33.13 31.43 -32.35
C ASP A 75 -34.33 31.78 -31.46
N VAL A 76 -34.13 32.72 -30.53
CA VAL A 76 -35.15 33.26 -29.63
C VAL A 76 -36.25 34.05 -30.37
N ARG A 77 -35.97 34.55 -31.58
CA ARG A 77 -36.95 35.31 -32.38
C ARG A 77 -37.93 34.39 -33.10
N THR A 78 -37.56 33.11 -33.27
CA THR A 78 -38.33 32.10 -34.02
C THR A 78 -38.57 30.84 -33.19
N ILE A 79 -39.10 31.01 -31.98
CA ILE A 79 -39.30 29.92 -30.98
C ILE A 79 -40.02 28.68 -31.57
N ASN A 80 -41.04 28.87 -32.42
CA ASN A 80 -41.80 27.77 -33.01
C ASN A 80 -40.94 26.81 -33.86
N LYS A 81 -39.82 27.28 -34.42
CA LYS A 81 -38.87 26.44 -35.17
C LYS A 81 -37.71 25.94 -34.29
N SER A 82 -37.32 26.75 -33.30
CA SER A 82 -36.17 26.46 -32.42
C SER A 82 -36.48 25.44 -31.33
N VAL A 83 -37.73 25.39 -30.82
CA VAL A 83 -38.11 24.45 -29.75
C VAL A 83 -38.01 22.98 -30.16
N PRO A 84 -38.50 22.54 -31.33
CA PRO A 84 -38.33 21.16 -31.77
C PRO A 84 -36.86 20.71 -31.85
N ILE A 85 -35.97 21.57 -32.36
CA ILE A 85 -34.53 21.31 -32.49
C ILE A 85 -33.88 21.18 -31.11
N LEU A 86 -34.25 22.07 -30.18
CA LEU A 86 -33.77 22.01 -28.80
C LEU A 86 -34.22 20.72 -28.08
N LEU A 87 -35.46 20.29 -28.30
CA LEU A 87 -35.99 19.05 -27.73
C LEU A 87 -35.28 17.81 -28.29
N GLU A 88 -34.84 17.87 -29.56
CA GLU A 88 -34.04 16.81 -30.17
C GLU A 88 -32.64 16.73 -29.56
N GLY A 89 -31.96 17.86 -29.34
CA GLY A 89 -30.68 17.92 -28.62
C GLY A 89 -30.80 17.43 -27.17
N LEU A 90 -31.88 17.78 -26.48
CA LEU A 90 -32.17 17.31 -25.13
C LEU A 90 -32.43 15.79 -25.08
N LYS A 91 -33.11 15.24 -26.09
CA LYS A 91 -33.33 13.80 -26.21
C LYS A 91 -32.00 13.05 -26.34
N VAL A 92 -31.09 13.56 -27.17
CA VAL A 92 -29.73 13.01 -27.30
C VAL A 92 -28.98 13.07 -25.97
N ALA A 93 -28.99 14.25 -25.33
CA ALA A 93 -28.31 14.48 -24.04
C ALA A 93 -28.77 13.50 -22.95
N PHE A 94 -30.08 13.29 -22.84
CA PHE A 94 -30.65 12.36 -21.87
C PHE A 94 -30.29 10.89 -22.21
N GLY A 95 -30.30 10.56 -23.50
CA GLY A 95 -29.94 9.22 -23.98
C GLY A 95 -28.51 8.81 -23.68
N THR A 96 -27.56 9.69 -24.00
CA THR A 96 -26.13 9.43 -23.74
C THR A 96 -25.83 9.30 -22.25
N SER A 97 -26.53 10.07 -21.41
CA SER A 97 -26.39 10.00 -19.95
C SER A 97 -26.88 8.67 -19.39
N ILE A 98 -28.07 8.22 -19.80
CA ILE A 98 -28.61 6.91 -19.39
C ILE A 98 -27.64 5.80 -19.77
N VAL A 99 -27.13 5.81 -21.00
CA VAL A 99 -26.25 4.75 -21.47
C VAL A 99 -24.89 4.79 -20.78
N GLY A 100 -24.31 5.96 -20.56
CA GLY A 100 -23.05 6.10 -19.81
C GLY A 100 -23.18 5.57 -18.38
N LEU A 101 -24.25 5.97 -17.68
CA LEU A 101 -24.49 5.53 -16.30
C LEU A 101 -24.84 4.04 -16.23
N ALA A 102 -25.74 3.55 -17.08
CA ALA A 102 -26.12 2.14 -17.12
C ALA A 102 -24.91 1.25 -17.43
N SER A 103 -24.06 1.67 -18.36
CA SER A 103 -22.82 0.98 -18.72
C SER A 103 -21.83 0.94 -17.55
N ALA A 104 -21.65 2.06 -16.84
CA ALA A 104 -20.78 2.13 -15.67
C ALA A 104 -21.27 1.21 -14.54
N LEU A 105 -22.57 1.25 -14.25
CA LEU A 105 -23.20 0.38 -13.25
C LEU A 105 -23.04 -1.10 -13.63
N LEU A 106 -23.35 -1.45 -14.89
CA LEU A 106 -23.22 -2.81 -15.37
C LEU A 106 -21.78 -3.32 -15.25
N PHE A 107 -20.78 -2.49 -15.57
CA PHE A 107 -19.38 -2.84 -15.42
C PHE A 107 -18.99 -3.08 -13.96
N ARG A 108 -19.46 -2.22 -13.04
CA ARG A 108 -19.23 -2.35 -11.60
C ARG A 108 -19.86 -3.62 -11.02
N PHE A 109 -20.98 -4.09 -11.56
CA PHE A 109 -21.58 -5.39 -11.22
C PHE A 109 -20.86 -6.59 -11.84
N LEU A 110 -20.41 -6.50 -13.10
CA LEU A 110 -19.73 -7.59 -13.79
C LEU A 110 -18.29 -7.81 -13.29
N LYS A 111 -17.61 -6.75 -12.86
CA LYS A 111 -16.23 -6.78 -12.38
C LYS A 111 -15.98 -7.82 -11.27
N PRO A 112 -16.72 -7.84 -10.15
CA PRO A 112 -16.54 -8.84 -9.11
C PRO A 112 -16.99 -10.25 -9.53
N LEU A 113 -17.89 -10.39 -10.51
CA LEU A 113 -18.30 -11.70 -11.04
C LEU A 113 -17.24 -12.36 -11.92
N LEU A 114 -16.44 -11.56 -12.64
CA LEU A 114 -15.45 -12.05 -13.59
C LEU A 114 -14.02 -12.08 -13.01
N SER A 115 -13.73 -11.22 -12.03
CA SER A 115 -12.45 -11.20 -11.32
C SER A 115 -12.59 -11.87 -9.95
N ASN A 116 -12.15 -13.13 -9.84
CA ASN A 116 -12.06 -13.88 -8.58
C ASN A 116 -11.10 -13.26 -7.54
N ASN A 117 -10.44 -12.15 -7.87
CA ASN A 117 -9.63 -11.37 -6.94
C ASN A 117 -10.34 -10.02 -6.74
N THR A 118 -10.90 -9.86 -5.56
CA THR A 118 -11.57 -8.68 -5.05
C THR A 118 -10.73 -7.41 -5.19
N THR A 119 -11.46 -6.29 -5.04
CA THR A 119 -11.00 -4.93 -4.74
C THR A 119 -10.62 -4.09 -5.96
N ALA A 120 -11.45 -3.09 -6.24
CA ALA A 120 -11.04 -1.70 -6.46
C ALA A 120 -12.19 -0.91 -7.10
N GLU A 121 -13.25 -0.65 -6.34
CA GLU A 121 -14.08 0.52 -6.62
C GLU A 121 -14.87 0.85 -5.35
N ASP A 122 -14.14 1.31 -4.35
CA ASP A 122 -14.52 2.33 -3.36
C ASP A 122 -13.27 2.60 -2.52
N ALA A 123 -12.26 3.21 -3.18
CA ALA A 123 -10.97 3.56 -2.59
C ALA A 123 -11.05 4.73 -1.58
N SER A 124 -12.10 4.79 -0.74
CA SER A 124 -12.35 5.93 0.16
C SER A 124 -12.57 5.58 1.63
N ALA A 125 -12.64 4.31 2.02
CA ALA A 125 -12.70 3.97 3.45
C ALA A 125 -12.20 2.55 3.72
N GLN A 126 -12.56 1.61 2.84
CA GLN A 126 -12.23 0.21 3.02
C GLN A 126 -10.73 -0.08 2.81
N ASP A 127 -10.07 0.62 1.88
CA ASP A 127 -8.63 0.47 1.67
C ASP A 127 -7.80 1.02 2.84
N VAL A 128 -8.30 2.06 3.53
CA VAL A 128 -7.68 2.57 4.76
C VAL A 128 -7.85 1.56 5.89
N ILE A 129 -9.04 0.96 6.02
CA ILE A 129 -9.31 -0.07 7.03
C ILE A 129 -8.49 -1.34 6.77
N ASN A 130 -8.39 -1.78 5.51
CA ASN A 130 -7.61 -2.95 5.12
C ASN A 130 -6.10 -2.68 5.29
N ALA A 131 -5.62 -1.47 4.97
CA ALA A 131 -4.24 -1.07 5.25
C ALA A 131 -3.96 -0.99 6.75
N ILE A 132 -4.94 -0.54 7.56
CA ILE A 132 -4.85 -0.54 9.02
C ILE A 132 -4.86 -1.98 9.57
N GLU A 133 -5.62 -2.90 8.97
CA GLU A 133 -5.66 -4.31 9.35
C GLU A 133 -4.34 -5.02 9.00
N ASP A 134 -3.79 -4.79 7.81
CA ASP A 134 -2.46 -5.27 7.43
C ASP A 134 -1.35 -4.68 8.32
N MET A 135 -1.44 -3.38 8.64
CA MET A 135 -0.53 -2.75 9.60
C MET A 135 -0.69 -3.35 11.00
N LYS A 136 -1.91 -3.68 11.45
CA LYS A 136 -2.15 -4.35 12.73
C LYS A 136 -1.52 -5.73 12.78
N HIS A 137 -1.61 -6.51 11.70
CA HIS A 137 -0.96 -7.81 11.59
C HIS A 137 0.56 -7.71 11.58
N GLN A 138 1.12 -6.74 10.85
CA GLN A 138 2.56 -6.48 10.84
C GLN A 138 3.06 -5.97 12.21
N VAL A 139 2.32 -5.08 12.87
CA VAL A 139 2.66 -4.57 14.20
C VAL A 139 2.64 -5.68 15.24
N ASN A 140 1.65 -6.58 15.20
CA ASN A 140 1.61 -7.73 16.11
C ASN A 140 2.79 -8.69 15.88
N ALA A 141 3.13 -8.98 14.62
CA ALA A 141 4.29 -9.81 14.29
C ALA A 141 5.62 -9.15 14.70
N VAL A 142 5.73 -7.82 14.57
CA VAL A 142 6.87 -7.04 15.05
C VAL A 142 6.92 -7.00 16.57
N ASP A 143 5.79 -6.93 17.26
CA ASP A 143 5.73 -6.93 18.74
C ASP A 143 6.14 -8.29 19.32
N GLU A 144 5.76 -9.39 18.68
CA GLU A 144 6.25 -10.74 19.01
C GLU A 144 7.76 -10.88 18.74
N THR A 145 8.24 -10.38 17.60
CA THR A 145 9.66 -10.40 17.24
C THR A 145 10.49 -9.57 18.23
N ASN A 146 10.01 -8.39 18.60
CA ASN A 146 10.66 -7.52 19.56
C ASN A 146 10.66 -8.15 20.96
N LYS A 147 9.55 -8.74 21.42
CA LYS A 147 9.50 -9.47 22.71
C LYS A 147 10.49 -10.64 22.73
N ALA A 148 10.56 -11.44 21.67
CA ALA A 148 11.52 -12.53 21.57
C ALA A 148 12.98 -12.02 21.57
N GLY A 149 13.26 -10.92 20.87
CA GLY A 149 14.57 -10.26 20.87
C GLY A 149 14.95 -9.72 22.25
N PHE A 150 14.02 -9.03 22.92
CA PHE A 150 14.23 -8.51 24.27
C PHE A 150 14.39 -9.62 25.31
N ASP A 151 13.66 -10.73 25.19
CA ASP A 151 13.81 -11.87 26.10
C ASP A 151 15.17 -12.56 25.90
N THR A 152 15.64 -12.63 24.65
CA THR A 152 17.00 -13.13 24.34
C THR A 152 18.09 -12.24 24.94
N ILE A 153 17.96 -10.91 24.80
CA ILE A 153 18.90 -9.94 25.40
C ILE A 153 18.84 -10.01 26.93
N LYS A 154 17.63 -10.04 27.50
CA LYS A 154 17.42 -10.19 28.93
C LYS A 154 18.09 -11.46 29.43
N LYS A 155 17.92 -12.59 28.75
CA LYS A 155 18.60 -13.84 29.08
C LYS A 155 20.12 -13.71 28.97
N ALA A 156 20.66 -13.15 27.90
CA ALA A 156 22.11 -12.95 27.78
C ALA A 156 22.71 -12.04 28.88
N LEU A 157 21.92 -11.13 29.44
CA LEU A 157 22.34 -10.21 30.51
C LEU A 157 22.13 -10.78 31.91
N THR A 158 21.00 -11.44 32.19
CA THR A 158 20.57 -11.83 33.55
C THR A 158 20.50 -13.34 33.78
N ASP A 159 20.74 -14.18 32.77
CA ASP A 159 20.74 -15.63 32.97
C ASP A 159 21.87 -16.00 33.95
N ASP A 160 21.52 -16.81 34.93
CA ASP A 160 22.28 -17.03 36.17
C ASP A 160 23.36 -18.10 35.94
N GLY A 161 24.09 -17.97 34.83
CA GLY A 161 25.03 -18.94 34.33
C GLY A 161 26.26 -18.31 33.68
N ASP A 162 27.32 -19.13 33.60
CA ASP A 162 28.67 -18.81 33.12
C ASP A 162 28.77 -18.12 31.75
N SER A 163 27.71 -18.19 30.96
CA SER A 163 27.59 -17.61 29.63
C SER A 163 27.03 -16.18 29.62
N SER A 164 26.45 -15.69 30.72
CA SER A 164 25.90 -14.33 30.76
C SER A 164 26.99 -13.27 30.92
N VAL A 165 26.70 -12.05 30.45
CA VAL A 165 27.65 -10.93 30.52
C VAL A 165 27.98 -10.57 31.96
N VAL A 166 27.01 -10.64 32.87
CA VAL A 166 27.22 -10.41 34.31
C VAL A 166 28.08 -11.52 34.92
N GLY A 167 27.84 -12.78 34.57
CA GLY A 167 28.66 -13.90 35.01
C GLY A 167 30.11 -13.80 34.53
N GLN A 168 30.33 -13.44 33.26
CA GLN A 168 31.66 -13.21 32.70
C GLN A 168 32.37 -12.02 33.38
N LEU A 169 31.66 -10.92 33.67
CA LEU A 169 32.23 -9.76 34.36
C LEU A 169 32.61 -10.09 35.81
N GLN A 170 31.78 -10.86 36.52
CA GLN A 170 32.06 -11.30 37.87
C GLN A 170 33.30 -12.22 37.93
N ARG A 171 33.45 -13.12 36.95
CA ARG A 171 34.64 -13.97 36.81
C ARG A 171 35.89 -13.17 36.49
N LEU A 172 35.78 -12.20 35.58
CA LEU A 172 36.89 -11.32 35.25
C LEU A 172 37.38 -10.59 36.51
N ARG A 173 36.46 -10.04 37.32
CA ARG A 173 36.79 -9.41 38.61
C ARG A 173 37.47 -10.38 39.57
N THR A 174 36.95 -11.61 39.71
CA THR A 174 37.56 -12.63 40.58
C THR A 174 38.96 -13.01 40.10
N ASN A 175 39.15 -13.19 38.78
CA ASN A 175 40.44 -13.49 38.18
C ASN A 175 41.46 -12.36 38.42
N PHE A 176 41.04 -11.09 38.34
CA PHE A 176 41.91 -9.96 38.69
C PHE A 176 42.29 -9.93 40.17
N ALA A 177 41.34 -10.19 41.07
CA ALA A 177 41.62 -10.25 42.51
C ALA A 177 42.60 -11.39 42.86
N ASP A 178 42.49 -12.53 42.18
CA ASP A 178 43.43 -13.64 42.36
C ASP A 178 44.79 -13.37 41.71
N LEU A 179 44.82 -12.69 40.56
CA LEU A 179 46.07 -12.24 39.93
C LEU A 179 46.83 -11.29 40.87
N GLU A 180 46.14 -10.35 41.52
CA GLU A 180 46.72 -9.43 42.51
C GLU A 180 47.34 -10.20 43.68
N LYS A 181 46.64 -11.22 44.21
CA LYS A 181 47.17 -12.08 45.28
C LYS A 181 48.39 -12.87 44.84
N GLN A 182 48.38 -13.46 43.64
CA GLN A 182 49.52 -14.20 43.10
C GLN A 182 50.73 -13.27 42.87
N LEU A 183 50.50 -12.06 42.36
CA LEU A 183 51.54 -11.06 42.20
C LEU A 183 52.15 -10.72 43.56
N HIS A 184 51.33 -10.43 44.58
CA HIS A 184 51.82 -10.14 45.93
C HIS A 184 52.55 -11.33 46.58
N GLN A 185 52.06 -12.56 46.42
CA GLN A 185 52.73 -13.76 46.92
C GLN A 185 54.01 -14.09 46.16
N GLY A 186 54.10 -13.78 44.86
CA GLY A 186 55.31 -13.98 44.05
C GLY A 186 56.37 -12.89 44.28
N LEU A 187 55.93 -11.65 44.53
CA LEU A 187 56.83 -10.51 44.79
C LEU A 187 57.42 -10.54 46.20
N LYS A 188 56.63 -10.91 47.23
CA LYS A 188 57.09 -10.96 48.63
C LYS A 188 58.38 -11.77 48.85
N PRO A 189 58.50 -13.03 48.39
CA PRO A 189 59.71 -13.82 48.57
C PRO A 189 60.87 -13.28 47.73
N LYS A 190 60.61 -12.70 46.55
CA LYS A 190 61.64 -12.08 45.72
C LYS A 190 62.21 -10.80 46.35
N LEU A 191 61.35 -9.97 46.94
CA LEU A 191 61.78 -8.77 47.70
C LEU A 191 62.55 -9.17 48.96
N LYS A 192 62.04 -10.13 49.73
CA LYS A 192 62.71 -10.63 50.94
C LYS A 192 64.08 -11.23 50.63
N ASN A 193 64.19 -12.01 49.56
CA ASN A 193 65.48 -12.56 49.12
C ASN A 193 66.42 -11.46 48.60
N SER A 194 65.91 -10.44 47.91
CA SER A 194 66.70 -9.29 47.46
C SER A 194 67.26 -8.47 48.63
N GLU A 195 66.47 -8.20 49.66
CA GLU A 195 66.91 -7.51 50.88
C GLU A 195 67.92 -8.33 51.68
N ILE A 196 67.68 -9.65 51.81
CA ILE A 196 68.63 -10.56 52.47
C ILE A 196 69.96 -10.57 51.73
N LEU A 197 69.95 -10.65 50.39
CA LEU A 197 71.16 -10.62 49.57
C LEU A 197 71.92 -9.30 49.70
N GLN A 198 71.23 -8.14 49.71
CA GLN A 198 71.87 -6.85 49.99
C GLN A 198 72.49 -6.79 51.38
N SER A 199 71.79 -7.31 52.40
CA SER A 199 72.29 -7.31 53.78
C SER A 199 73.51 -8.22 53.99
N ILE A 200 73.58 -9.34 53.27
CA ILE A 200 74.74 -10.24 53.26
C ILE A 200 75.91 -9.56 52.53
N CYS A 201 75.64 -8.91 51.39
CA CYS A 201 76.67 -8.22 50.62
C CYS A 201 77.28 -7.04 51.41
N GLN A 202 76.48 -6.26 52.14
CA GLN A 202 76.96 -5.18 53.02
C GLN A 202 77.76 -5.71 54.21
N ARG A 203 77.33 -6.80 54.85
CA ARG A 203 78.08 -7.41 55.97
C ARG A 203 79.43 -7.98 55.53
N HIS A 204 79.52 -8.50 54.32
CA HIS A 204 80.78 -9.01 53.78
C HIS A 204 81.77 -7.88 53.44
N PHE A 205 81.26 -6.69 53.11
CA PHE A 205 82.07 -5.51 52.77
C PHE A 205 82.61 -4.77 54.00
N GLN A 206 81.92 -4.81 55.15
CA GLN A 206 82.37 -4.20 56.41
C GLN A 206 83.39 -5.05 57.21
N LYS A 207 83.64 -6.31 56.80
CA LYS A 207 84.57 -7.24 57.46
C LYS A 207 85.93 -7.36 56.78
N ARG A 208 86.21 -6.53 55.78
CA ARG A 208 87.54 -6.33 55.19
C ARG A 208 88.01 -4.92 55.52
#